data_AF-A0A6A6GQP3-F1
#
_entry.id   AF-A0A6A6GQP3-F1
#
_cell.length_a   1.000
_cell.length_b   1.000
_cell.length_c   1.000
_cell.angle_alpha   90.00
_cell.angle_beta   90.00
_cell.angle_gamma   90.00
#
_symmetry.space_group_name_H-M   'P 1'
#
loop_
_entity.id
_entity.type
_entity.pdbx_description
1 polymer ?
#
loop_
_entity_poly.entity_id
_entity_poly.type
_entity_poly.pdbx_seq_one_letter_code
_entity_poly.pdbx_strand_id
1 'polypeptide(L)'
;MSSLFLQSLSYSSISISQETNMLPLPRLTLTTTLVSLPLLYITYRLLLSRPLLSSSLPSYTGSHRVGTIDLEVPVQPRVIQPAVFTTTGEPAFKLETVLFSVFYPAEREAVGSRRQHYWIPRPISLTAKGWARFAGWSNFVTDTLFTIGLWALVGGTKVPAGVDLPLLRKPDGGKWPVVVFSHGMASMRTSYTQWCGEVASRGYVVVAVEHRDGSAPGTEVAGRAKLHFGEQEVVVDGGEVTREELKRAQLGMREGEVEEVVRVLRRIDEGREVDVGLRGEGKGVKEWKDRLDVGSMTIAGHSYGATLALQTLKNAPSKRMPFKGAIIMDPGKNSGRLNDKIAVPTLIIHSQSWSKKKSVFFGRPHFEVVKELAEKVLKGGSQAWFLTSLETSHPSVCDAPLIEPLLLKWTTGATIDVGEGIFQYVDVSVSFLKYQHKGTASDLLSMPADTTAYGQALTGMRTGKLPYEKYWEIHVSPATSKG
;
A
#
# COMPACT_ATOMS: atom_id res chain seq x y z
N MET A 1 32.00 -48.18 91.03
CA MET A 1 32.85 -49.30 91.49
C MET A 1 33.00 -50.27 90.34
N SER A 2 34.25 -50.47 89.89
CA SER A 2 34.83 -51.68 89.27
C SER A 2 34.12 -52.26 88.02
N SER A 3 34.74 -52.21 86.83
CA SER A 3 35.69 -53.22 86.26
C SER A 3 35.03 -53.88 85.04
N LEU A 4 35.45 -53.58 83.81
CA LEU A 4 36.36 -54.39 82.96
C LEU A 4 35.86 -55.80 82.59
N PHE A 5 35.55 -56.03 81.30
CA PHE A 5 36.11 -57.04 80.36
C PHE A 5 35.19 -57.10 79.11
N LEU A 6 35.60 -56.57 77.95
CA LEU A 6 36.38 -57.20 76.85
C LEU A 6 35.57 -58.14 75.95
N GLN A 7 35.33 -57.71 74.69
CA GLN A 7 35.81 -58.47 73.54
C GLN A 7 35.84 -57.62 72.26
N SER A 8 37.00 -57.68 71.61
CA SER A 8 37.43 -56.96 70.42
C SER A 8 37.02 -57.67 69.13
N LEU A 9 36.45 -56.94 68.17
CA LEU A 9 36.53 -57.25 66.75
C LEU A 9 36.88 -55.96 65.99
N SER A 10 37.91 -56.07 65.17
CA SER A 10 38.72 -54.99 64.59
C SER A 10 37.98 -54.08 63.62
N TYR A 11 38.20 -52.76 63.78
CA TYR A 11 37.85 -51.70 62.86
C TYR A 11 38.81 -51.66 61.66
N SER A 12 38.24 -51.60 60.44
CA SER A 12 38.91 -51.04 59.26
C SER A 12 38.35 -49.64 59.03
N SER A 13 39.19 -48.63 59.17
CA SER A 13 38.89 -47.23 58.89
C SER A 13 38.89 -46.96 57.38
N ILE A 14 37.77 -46.47 56.83
CA ILE A 14 37.73 -45.85 55.50
C ILE A 14 37.19 -44.43 55.65
N SER A 15 37.98 -43.48 55.15
CA SER A 15 37.78 -42.04 55.26
C SER A 15 36.57 -41.54 54.46
N ILE A 16 35.87 -40.56 55.04
CA ILE A 16 34.79 -39.79 54.43
C ILE A 16 35.37 -38.84 53.37
N SER A 17 34.96 -39.00 52.11
CA SER A 17 35.08 -37.96 51.08
C SER A 17 33.69 -37.47 50.69
N GLN A 18 33.42 -36.18 50.93
CA GLN A 18 32.23 -35.48 50.44
C GLN A 18 32.25 -35.41 48.92
N GLU A 19 31.33 -36.09 48.24
CA GLU A 19 30.99 -35.76 46.85
C GLU A 19 29.69 -34.97 46.82
N THR A 20 29.82 -33.65 46.67
CA THR A 20 28.77 -32.79 46.18
C THR A 20 28.40 -33.22 44.76
N ASN A 21 27.24 -33.88 44.60
CA ASN A 21 26.64 -34.14 43.30
C ASN A 21 26.23 -32.81 42.64
N MET A 22 27.18 -32.13 41.98
CA MET A 22 26.85 -31.12 40.99
C MET A 22 26.29 -31.84 39.77
N LEU A 23 24.98 -31.65 39.52
CA LEU A 23 24.35 -32.03 38.25
C LEU A 23 25.24 -31.53 37.08
N PRO A 24 25.63 -32.39 36.13
CA PRO A 24 26.46 -31.97 35.02
C PRO A 24 25.68 -30.95 34.17
N LEU A 25 26.19 -29.72 34.10
CA LEU A 25 25.70 -28.73 33.13
C LEU A 25 25.85 -29.34 31.72
N PRO A 26 24.79 -29.33 30.89
CA PRO A 26 24.83 -29.96 29.58
C PRO A 26 25.93 -29.29 28.74
N ARG A 27 26.85 -30.10 28.21
CA ARG A 27 27.87 -29.63 27.26
C ARG A 27 27.17 -29.22 25.96
N LEU A 28 27.04 -27.92 25.73
CA LEU A 28 26.56 -27.33 24.47
C LEU A 28 27.51 -27.75 23.34
N THR A 29 27.08 -28.69 22.51
CA THR A 29 27.76 -29.05 21.26
C THR A 29 27.41 -28.03 20.17
N LEU A 30 28.31 -27.77 19.23
CA LEU A 30 28.06 -26.80 18.13
C LEU A 30 26.71 -27.05 17.43
N THR A 31 26.34 -28.33 17.29
CA THR A 31 25.07 -28.80 16.71
C THR A 31 23.85 -28.48 17.59
N THR A 32 23.96 -28.60 18.93
CA THR A 32 22.86 -28.19 19.82
C THR A 32 22.70 -26.67 19.82
N THR A 33 23.79 -25.91 19.78
CA THR A 33 23.74 -24.43 19.68
C THR A 33 23.14 -23.95 18.35
N LEU A 34 23.50 -24.59 17.22
CA LEU A 34 23.01 -24.28 15.87
C LEU A 34 21.51 -24.55 15.68
N VAL A 35 20.92 -25.50 16.42
CA VAL A 35 19.47 -25.80 16.38
C VAL A 35 18.71 -25.05 17.47
N SER A 36 19.30 -24.88 18.66
CA SER A 36 18.65 -24.22 19.79
C SER A 36 18.48 -22.71 19.58
N LEU A 37 19.41 -22.03 18.90
CA LEU A 37 19.32 -20.58 18.70
C LEU A 37 18.19 -20.17 17.74
N PRO A 38 18.02 -20.80 16.56
CA PRO A 38 16.86 -20.55 15.70
C PRO A 38 15.55 -20.93 16.38
N LEU A 39 15.50 -22.05 17.12
CA LEU A 39 14.29 -22.48 17.81
C LEU A 39 13.94 -21.52 18.97
N LEU A 40 14.92 -21.04 19.72
CA LEU A 40 14.74 -20.04 20.77
C LEU A 40 14.31 -18.69 20.18
N TYR A 41 14.88 -18.29 19.03
CA TYR A 41 14.47 -17.09 18.30
C TYR A 41 13.02 -17.22 17.78
N ILE A 42 12.68 -18.34 17.15
CA ILE A 42 11.30 -18.63 16.70
C ILE A 42 10.36 -18.61 17.88
N THR A 43 10.69 -19.30 18.98
CA THR A 43 9.88 -19.34 20.20
C THR A 43 9.71 -17.95 20.81
N TYR A 44 10.79 -17.17 20.93
CA TYR A 44 10.77 -15.79 21.41
C TYR A 44 9.89 -14.88 20.54
N ARG A 45 9.99 -14.97 19.21
CA ARG A 45 9.19 -14.18 18.28
C ARG A 45 7.71 -14.58 18.32
N LEU A 46 7.41 -15.88 18.40
CA LEU A 46 6.05 -16.39 18.58
C LEU A 46 5.45 -15.94 19.91
N LEU A 47 6.20 -16.00 21.01
CA LEU A 47 5.77 -15.51 22.33
C LEU A 47 5.46 -14.01 22.32
N LEU A 48 6.22 -13.21 21.56
CA LEU A 48 5.98 -11.79 21.39
C LEU A 48 4.93 -11.45 20.31
N SER A 49 4.31 -12.45 19.67
CA SER A 49 3.41 -12.27 18.53
C SER A 49 4.01 -11.41 17.41
N ARG A 50 5.34 -11.48 17.23
CA ARG A 50 6.07 -10.76 16.19
C ARG A 50 6.37 -11.71 15.01
N PRO A 51 6.32 -11.22 13.76
CA PRO A 51 6.69 -12.04 12.62
C PRO A 51 8.13 -12.52 12.71
N LEU A 52 8.47 -13.66 12.11
CA LEU A 52 9.79 -14.28 12.27
C LEU A 52 10.90 -13.50 11.57
N LEU A 53 10.59 -12.90 10.41
CA LEU A 53 11.60 -12.28 9.54
C LEU A 53 11.30 -10.82 9.17
N SER A 54 10.12 -10.27 9.50
CA SER A 54 9.77 -8.90 9.13
C SER A 54 9.94 -7.87 10.26
N SER A 55 10.12 -6.62 9.87
CA SER A 55 9.97 -5.44 10.73
C SER A 55 8.50 -5.11 10.97
N SER A 56 8.23 -4.42 12.08
CA SER A 56 6.95 -3.70 12.23
C SER A 56 6.97 -2.46 11.35
N LEU A 57 5.81 -2.07 10.84
CA LEU A 57 5.67 -0.83 10.10
C LEU A 57 5.97 0.38 11.02
N PRO A 58 6.74 1.39 10.55
CA PRO A 58 7.11 2.54 11.36
C PRO A 58 5.88 3.42 11.70
N SER A 59 5.96 4.16 12.80
CA SER A 59 4.91 5.13 13.14
C SER A 59 4.95 6.32 12.18
N TYR A 60 3.78 6.92 11.96
CA TYR A 60 3.67 8.10 11.09
C TYR A 60 4.34 9.32 11.72
N THR A 61 4.95 10.15 10.88
CA THR A 61 5.80 11.28 11.30
C THR A 61 5.10 12.64 11.29
N GLY A 62 3.88 12.73 10.75
CA GLY A 62 3.11 13.96 10.72
C GLY A 62 2.58 14.40 12.10
N SER A 63 1.99 15.59 12.14
CA SER A 63 1.51 16.24 13.37
C SER A 63 0.26 15.59 13.96
N HIS A 64 -0.52 14.86 13.15
CA HIS A 64 -1.77 14.25 13.57
C HIS A 64 -1.60 12.76 13.86
N ARG A 65 -2.26 12.30 14.93
CA ARG A 65 -2.52 10.87 15.12
C ARG A 65 -3.41 10.39 13.97
N VAL A 66 -3.24 9.14 13.54
CA VAL A 66 -4.01 8.59 12.41
C VAL A 66 -5.03 7.56 12.91
N GLY A 67 -6.28 7.78 12.54
CA GLY A 67 -7.36 6.81 12.64
C GLY A 67 -7.50 6.03 11.33
N THR A 68 -8.06 4.83 11.42
CA THR A 68 -8.43 4.01 10.26
C THR A 68 -9.80 3.34 10.45
N ILE A 69 -10.56 3.19 9.37
CA ILE A 69 -11.78 2.38 9.31
C ILE A 69 -11.86 1.66 7.97
N ASP A 70 -12.36 0.44 7.98
CA ASP A 70 -12.75 -0.31 6.79
C ASP A 70 -14.25 -0.21 6.57
N LEU A 71 -14.68 0.31 5.43
CA LEU A 71 -16.08 0.38 5.04
C LEU A 71 -16.34 -0.53 3.86
N GLU A 72 -17.28 -1.46 4.01
CA GLU A 72 -17.90 -2.14 2.89
C GLU A 72 -19.36 -1.72 2.79
N VAL A 73 -19.73 -1.04 1.70
CA VAL A 73 -21.05 -0.42 1.54
C VAL A 73 -21.76 -1.05 0.33
N PRO A 74 -23.00 -1.56 0.51
CA PRO A 74 -23.83 -2.01 -0.61
C PRO A 74 -24.12 -0.88 -1.61
N VAL A 75 -24.09 -1.21 -2.89
CA VAL A 75 -24.43 -0.29 -3.99
C VAL A 75 -25.50 -0.90 -4.87
N GLN A 76 -26.05 -0.09 -5.79
CA GLN A 76 -27.01 -0.63 -6.76
C GLN A 76 -26.30 -1.68 -7.64
N PRO A 77 -26.71 -2.97 -7.58
CA PRO A 77 -26.01 -4.02 -8.30
C PRO A 77 -26.06 -3.79 -9.80
N ARG A 78 -24.91 -3.87 -10.48
CA ARG A 78 -24.83 -3.75 -11.93
C ARG A 78 -23.64 -4.50 -12.50
N VAL A 79 -23.79 -5.02 -13.70
CA VAL A 79 -22.69 -5.60 -14.48
C VAL A 79 -21.99 -4.46 -15.22
N ILE A 80 -20.70 -4.28 -14.95
CA ILE A 80 -19.90 -3.21 -15.55
C ILE A 80 -19.35 -3.64 -16.92
N GLN A 81 -19.06 -4.93 -17.08
CA GLN A 81 -18.47 -5.50 -18.29
C GLN A 81 -19.09 -6.86 -18.59
N PRO A 82 -19.24 -7.25 -19.87
CA PRO A 82 -20.00 -8.42 -20.28
C PRO A 82 -19.29 -9.76 -19.99
N ALA A 83 -18.01 -9.74 -19.63
CA ALA A 83 -17.25 -10.97 -19.43
C ALA A 83 -17.80 -11.81 -18.28
N VAL A 84 -17.93 -13.11 -18.52
CA VAL A 84 -18.40 -14.12 -17.56
C VAL A 84 -17.30 -15.14 -17.29
N PHE A 85 -17.35 -15.78 -16.13
CA PHE A 85 -16.41 -16.86 -15.81
C PHE A 85 -16.69 -18.12 -16.64
N THR A 86 -15.65 -18.72 -17.21
CA THR A 86 -15.76 -19.95 -18.03
C THR A 86 -16.35 -21.13 -17.27
N THR A 87 -16.09 -21.21 -15.96
CA THR A 87 -16.49 -22.35 -15.12
C THR A 87 -17.91 -22.26 -14.58
N THR A 88 -18.46 -21.05 -14.44
CA THR A 88 -19.75 -20.83 -13.75
C THR A 88 -20.78 -20.09 -14.60
N GLY A 89 -20.37 -19.37 -15.65
CA GLY A 89 -21.24 -18.47 -16.40
C GLY A 89 -21.63 -17.19 -15.65
N GLU A 90 -21.15 -16.99 -14.43
CA GLU A 90 -21.45 -15.81 -13.62
C GLU A 90 -20.70 -14.57 -14.11
N PRO A 91 -21.28 -13.35 -14.00
CA PRO A 91 -20.59 -12.12 -14.39
C PRO A 91 -19.30 -11.87 -13.61
N ALA A 92 -18.16 -11.77 -14.32
CA ALA A 92 -16.86 -11.55 -13.70
C ALA A 92 -16.71 -10.13 -13.12
N PHE A 93 -17.39 -9.15 -13.73
CA PHE A 93 -17.31 -7.73 -13.40
C PHE A 93 -18.65 -7.17 -12.90
N LYS A 94 -19.23 -7.85 -11.91
CA LYS A 94 -20.41 -7.39 -11.18
C LYS A 94 -20.00 -6.49 -10.01
N LEU A 95 -20.58 -5.30 -9.94
CA LEU A 95 -20.44 -4.37 -8.83
C LEU A 95 -21.65 -4.47 -7.92
N GLU A 96 -21.44 -4.91 -6.68
CA GLU A 96 -22.50 -5.15 -5.67
C GLU A 96 -22.23 -4.39 -4.37
N THR A 97 -20.96 -4.28 -3.97
CA THR A 97 -20.49 -3.47 -2.84
C THR A 97 -19.22 -2.72 -3.21
N VAL A 98 -18.91 -1.62 -2.52
CA VAL A 98 -17.58 -0.99 -2.53
C VAL A 98 -16.88 -1.21 -1.20
N LEU A 99 -15.58 -1.49 -1.22
CA LEU A 99 -14.74 -1.70 -0.04
C LEU A 99 -13.55 -0.76 -0.11
N PHE A 100 -13.31 -0.05 0.97
CA PHE A 100 -12.19 0.87 1.08
C PHE A 100 -11.78 1.07 2.54
N SER A 101 -10.50 1.35 2.74
CA SER A 101 -9.96 1.82 4.02
C SER A 101 -9.86 3.33 4.01
N VAL A 102 -10.27 3.98 5.09
CA VAL A 102 -10.12 5.43 5.25
C VAL A 102 -9.07 5.72 6.32
N PHE A 103 -7.97 6.38 5.96
CA PHE A 103 -6.97 6.91 6.88
C PHE A 103 -7.23 8.40 7.10
N TYR A 104 -7.28 8.85 8.35
CA TYR A 104 -7.68 10.22 8.64
C TYR A 104 -7.03 10.80 9.91
N PRO A 105 -6.93 12.13 10.05
CA PRO A 105 -6.47 12.77 11.27
C PRO A 105 -7.44 12.46 12.41
N ALA A 106 -6.96 11.86 13.49
CA ALA A 106 -7.76 11.45 14.64
C ALA A 106 -7.46 12.28 15.88
N GLU A 107 -8.44 12.35 16.79
CA GLU A 107 -8.29 13.03 18.07
C GLU A 107 -7.22 12.33 18.95
N ARG A 108 -6.33 13.13 19.56
CA ARG A 108 -5.19 12.61 20.33
C ARG A 108 -5.62 11.90 21.61
N GLU A 109 -6.60 12.47 22.31
CA GLU A 109 -7.06 12.05 23.64
C GLU A 109 -8.21 11.06 23.63
N ALA A 110 -8.62 10.58 22.44
CA ALA A 110 -9.69 9.59 22.35
C ALA A 110 -9.33 8.34 23.15
N VAL A 111 -10.13 8.06 24.19
CA VAL A 111 -10.18 6.80 24.95
C VAL A 111 -10.79 5.73 24.04
N GLY A 112 -10.07 5.39 22.97
CA GLY A 112 -10.55 4.55 21.88
C GLY A 112 -9.51 3.51 21.52
N SER A 113 -9.91 2.25 21.69
CA SER A 113 -9.42 1.04 21.02
C SER A 113 -7.92 0.97 20.70
N ARG A 114 -7.17 0.11 21.42
CA ARG A 114 -5.84 -0.37 21.00
C ARG A 114 -5.89 -1.28 19.75
N ARG A 115 -7.06 -1.43 19.10
CA ARG A 115 -7.23 -2.25 17.91
C ARG A 115 -6.56 -1.57 16.73
N GLN A 116 -5.84 -2.38 15.96
CA GLN A 116 -5.18 -2.00 14.73
C GLN A 116 -5.53 -3.06 13.68
N HIS A 117 -5.62 -2.65 12.42
CA HIS A 117 -5.75 -3.60 11.32
C HIS A 117 -4.47 -4.42 11.14
N TYR A 118 -4.63 -5.67 10.73
CA TYR A 118 -3.51 -6.45 10.21
C TYR A 118 -3.16 -5.95 8.81
N TRP A 119 -1.87 -5.96 8.46
CA TRP A 119 -1.42 -5.59 7.12
C TRP A 119 -1.96 -6.56 6.05
N ILE A 120 -1.98 -7.86 6.35
CA ILE A 120 -2.72 -8.85 5.57
C ILE A 120 -4.08 -9.10 6.23
N PRO A 121 -5.20 -8.77 5.56
CA PRO A 121 -6.53 -9.07 6.06
C PRO A 121 -6.71 -10.56 6.37
N ARG A 122 -7.55 -10.87 7.36
CA ARG A 122 -7.88 -12.25 7.72
C ARG A 122 -9.07 -12.73 6.88
N PRO A 123 -9.09 -14.01 6.46
CA PRO A 123 -8.07 -15.03 6.69
C PRO A 123 -6.86 -14.91 5.74
N ILE A 124 -5.64 -15.14 6.25
CA ILE A 124 -4.39 -15.04 5.44
C ILE A 124 -4.41 -15.98 4.23
N SER A 125 -5.07 -17.13 4.37
CA SER A 125 -5.19 -18.12 3.31
C SER A 125 -5.83 -17.57 2.04
N LEU A 126 -6.73 -16.58 2.15
CA LEU A 126 -7.36 -15.93 1.00
C LEU A 126 -6.31 -15.20 0.16
N THR A 127 -5.52 -14.34 0.79
CA THR A 127 -4.43 -13.60 0.13
C THR A 127 -3.34 -14.53 -0.38
N ALA A 128 -2.96 -15.53 0.42
CA ALA A 128 -1.94 -16.51 0.06
C ALA A 128 -2.31 -17.28 -1.22
N LYS A 129 -3.53 -17.84 -1.26
CA LYS A 129 -4.07 -18.50 -2.44
C LYS A 129 -4.14 -17.54 -3.63
N GLY A 130 -4.54 -16.30 -3.39
CA GLY A 130 -4.55 -15.24 -4.38
C GLY A 130 -3.21 -14.99 -5.06
N TRP A 131 -2.13 -14.84 -4.28
CA TRP A 131 -0.78 -14.70 -4.82
C TRP A 131 -0.26 -15.97 -5.47
N ALA A 132 -0.59 -17.16 -4.94
CA ALA A 132 -0.26 -18.41 -5.60
C ALA A 132 -0.93 -18.53 -6.99
N ARG A 133 -2.18 -18.08 -7.12
CA ARG A 133 -2.89 -18.00 -8.42
C ARG A 133 -2.22 -17.01 -9.35
N PHE A 134 -1.88 -15.84 -8.84
CA PHE A 134 -1.18 -14.81 -9.60
C PHE A 134 0.17 -15.30 -10.16
N ALA A 135 0.90 -16.12 -9.39
CA ALA A 135 2.15 -16.74 -9.82
C ALA A 135 1.96 -17.93 -10.78
N GLY A 136 0.72 -18.37 -11.04
CA GLY A 136 0.43 -19.56 -11.83
C GLY A 136 0.77 -20.88 -11.14
N TRP A 137 0.93 -20.88 -9.81
CA TRP A 137 1.38 -22.04 -9.03
C TRP A 137 0.30 -22.60 -8.10
N SER A 138 -0.91 -22.05 -8.10
CA SER A 138 -1.95 -22.43 -7.13
C SER A 138 -2.36 -23.90 -7.25
N ASN A 139 -2.16 -24.62 -6.15
CA ASN A 139 -2.65 -25.96 -5.87
C ASN A 139 -2.69 -26.13 -4.35
N PHE A 140 -3.29 -27.22 -3.86
CA PHE A 140 -3.45 -27.42 -2.41
C PHE A 140 -2.13 -27.34 -1.62
N VAL A 141 -1.03 -27.87 -2.18
CA VAL A 141 0.30 -27.88 -1.52
C VAL A 141 0.90 -26.47 -1.51
N THR A 142 0.95 -25.81 -2.65
CA THR A 142 1.52 -24.46 -2.76
C THR A 142 0.68 -23.44 -2.00
N ASP A 143 -0.65 -23.51 -2.06
CA ASP A 143 -1.53 -22.63 -1.30
C ASP A 143 -1.26 -22.75 0.22
N THR A 144 -1.01 -23.98 0.70
CA THR A 144 -0.67 -24.24 2.11
C THR A 144 0.71 -23.67 2.46
N LEU A 145 1.73 -23.90 1.62
CA LEU A 145 3.08 -23.37 1.83
C LEU A 145 3.10 -21.83 1.81
N PHE A 146 2.40 -21.20 0.86
CA PHE A 146 2.22 -19.76 0.81
C PHE A 146 1.50 -19.27 2.07
N THR A 147 0.44 -19.95 2.52
CA THR A 147 -0.29 -19.55 3.73
C THR A 147 0.61 -19.57 4.97
N ILE A 148 1.39 -20.64 5.16
CA ILE A 148 2.34 -20.76 6.28
C ILE A 148 3.44 -19.69 6.17
N GLY A 149 4.00 -19.52 4.97
CA GLY A 149 5.04 -18.52 4.70
C GLY A 149 4.56 -17.09 4.99
N LEU A 150 3.42 -16.69 4.44
CA LEU A 150 2.81 -15.38 4.70
C LEU A 150 2.49 -15.20 6.19
N TRP A 151 1.94 -16.22 6.85
CA TRP A 151 1.65 -16.15 8.28
C TRP A 151 2.92 -15.91 9.10
N ALA A 152 4.00 -16.64 8.81
CA ALA A 152 5.28 -16.52 9.49
C ALA A 152 5.97 -15.17 9.22
N LEU A 153 5.88 -14.69 7.96
CA LEU A 153 6.53 -13.46 7.52
C LEU A 153 5.80 -12.20 7.95
N VAL A 154 4.47 -12.17 7.85
CA VAL A 154 3.69 -10.92 7.97
C VAL A 154 2.37 -11.08 8.73
N GLY A 155 2.05 -12.27 9.23
CA GLY A 155 0.78 -12.52 9.91
C GLY A 155 0.60 -11.71 11.20
N GLY A 156 1.69 -11.33 11.85
CA GLY A 156 1.68 -10.45 13.03
C GLY A 156 1.79 -8.95 12.70
N THR A 157 2.02 -8.58 11.45
CA THR A 157 2.26 -7.18 11.05
C THR A 157 0.97 -6.38 11.13
N LYS A 158 1.02 -5.26 11.87
CA LYS A 158 -0.11 -4.35 12.09
C LYS A 158 0.15 -3.00 11.43
N VAL A 159 -0.93 -2.40 10.96
CA VAL A 159 -0.94 -1.03 10.44
C VAL A 159 -0.86 -0.05 11.62
N PRO A 160 0.03 0.96 11.61
CA PRO A 160 0.23 1.88 12.73
C PRO A 160 -0.87 2.98 12.83
N ALA A 161 -2.13 2.61 12.61
CA ALA A 161 -3.30 3.46 12.74
C ALA A 161 -4.32 2.85 13.72
N GLY A 162 -5.00 3.69 14.51
CA GLY A 162 -6.01 3.23 15.47
C GLY A 162 -7.38 3.05 14.81
N VAL A 163 -8.02 1.90 15.03
CA VAL A 163 -9.33 1.62 14.42
C VAL A 163 -10.46 2.36 15.14
N ASP A 164 -11.38 2.95 14.37
CA ASP A 164 -12.59 3.63 14.85
C ASP A 164 -12.33 4.83 15.78
N LEU A 165 -11.18 5.49 15.65
CA LEU A 165 -10.94 6.72 16.39
C LEU A 165 -11.84 7.86 15.88
N PRO A 166 -12.29 8.80 16.72
CA PRO A 166 -13.00 9.98 16.26
C PRO A 166 -12.15 10.80 15.27
N LEU A 167 -12.77 11.23 14.17
CA LEU A 167 -12.15 12.17 13.23
C LEU A 167 -11.86 13.47 13.98
N LEU A 168 -10.68 14.05 13.78
CA LEU A 168 -10.27 15.32 14.38
C LEU A 168 -11.10 16.47 13.79
N ARG A 169 -11.68 17.32 14.64
CA ARG A 169 -12.31 18.57 14.18
C ARG A 169 -11.24 19.61 13.87
N LYS A 170 -11.34 20.28 12.72
CA LYS A 170 -10.43 21.38 12.41
C LYS A 170 -10.78 22.59 13.29
N PRO A 171 -9.79 23.29 13.88
CA PRO A 171 -10.05 24.44 14.74
C PRO A 171 -10.79 25.58 14.03
N ASP A 172 -10.57 25.73 12.72
CA ASP A 172 -11.21 26.73 11.86
C ASP A 172 -12.61 26.31 11.38
N GLY A 173 -13.11 25.14 11.79
CA GLY A 173 -14.38 24.57 11.31
C GLY A 173 -14.33 24.11 9.84
N GLY A 174 -13.16 24.13 9.19
CA GLY A 174 -13.02 23.77 7.79
C GLY A 174 -13.13 22.27 7.53
N LYS A 175 -13.21 21.91 6.24
CA LYS A 175 -13.22 20.52 5.78
C LYS A 175 -11.80 19.97 5.61
N TRP A 176 -11.66 18.66 5.76
CA TRP A 176 -10.44 17.92 5.42
C TRP A 176 -10.40 17.63 3.92
N PRO A 177 -9.28 17.94 3.24
CA PRO A 177 -9.10 17.50 1.86
C PRO A 177 -9.05 15.99 1.73
N VAL A 178 -9.64 15.46 0.65
CA VAL A 178 -9.76 14.01 0.43
C VAL A 178 -8.92 13.56 -0.75
N VAL A 179 -8.14 12.51 -0.53
CA VAL A 179 -7.38 11.79 -1.55
C VAL A 179 -7.97 10.39 -1.71
N VAL A 180 -8.44 10.04 -2.90
CA VAL A 180 -8.82 8.65 -3.23
C VAL A 180 -7.59 7.95 -3.79
N PHE A 181 -7.26 6.76 -3.30
CA PHE A 181 -6.06 6.02 -3.68
C PHE A 181 -6.42 4.67 -4.31
N SER A 182 -5.80 4.35 -5.46
CA SER A 182 -5.95 3.08 -6.17
C SER A 182 -4.64 2.27 -6.16
N HIS A 183 -4.74 1.01 -5.72
CA HIS A 183 -3.59 0.10 -5.63
C HIS A 183 -3.18 -0.50 -6.99
N GLY A 184 -1.95 -1.02 -7.07
CA GLY A 184 -1.41 -1.71 -8.23
C GLY A 184 -1.98 -3.12 -8.46
N MET A 185 -1.48 -3.80 -9.50
CA MET A 185 -1.75 -5.22 -9.75
C MET A 185 -1.12 -6.09 -8.64
N ALA A 186 -1.75 -7.21 -8.29
CA ALA A 186 -1.35 -8.12 -7.20
C ALA A 186 -1.26 -7.46 -5.81
N SER A 187 -1.88 -6.29 -5.65
CA SER A 187 -1.86 -5.49 -4.43
C SER A 187 -3.28 -5.33 -3.88
N MET A 188 -3.42 -4.71 -2.72
CA MET A 188 -4.69 -4.53 -2.01
C MET A 188 -4.72 -3.19 -1.27
N ARG A 189 -5.89 -2.80 -0.73
CA ARG A 189 -6.08 -1.54 0.02
C ARG A 189 -5.07 -1.34 1.17
N THR A 190 -4.57 -2.44 1.73
CA THR A 190 -3.60 -2.45 2.84
C THR A 190 -2.15 -2.55 2.39
N SER A 191 -1.81 -2.43 1.10
CA SER A 191 -0.41 -2.49 0.63
C SER A 191 0.33 -1.16 0.66
N TYR A 192 -0.36 -0.04 0.90
CA TYR A 192 0.20 1.33 0.85
C TYR A 192 -0.09 2.09 2.14
N THR A 193 -0.23 1.39 3.27
CA THR A 193 -0.67 2.00 4.53
C THR A 193 0.31 3.00 5.10
N GLN A 194 1.59 2.91 4.73
CA GLN A 194 2.59 3.89 5.10
C GLN A 194 2.41 5.19 4.34
N TRP A 195 2.27 5.15 3.01
CA TRP A 195 1.98 6.34 2.22
C TRP A 195 0.63 6.97 2.64
N CYS A 196 -0.43 6.17 2.74
CA CYS A 196 -1.75 6.65 3.13
C CYS A 196 -1.78 7.27 4.53
N GLY A 197 -1.15 6.60 5.51
CA GLY A 197 -1.10 7.09 6.88
C GLY A 197 -0.19 8.30 7.05
N GLU A 198 0.94 8.38 6.35
CA GLU A 198 1.82 9.54 6.38
C GLU A 198 1.13 10.78 5.77
N VAL A 199 0.42 10.63 4.66
CA VAL A 199 -0.41 11.70 4.08
C VAL A 199 -1.51 12.10 5.06
N ALA A 200 -2.19 11.13 5.70
CA ALA A 200 -3.23 11.42 6.67
C ALA A 200 -2.71 12.15 7.91
N SER A 201 -1.55 11.76 8.43
CA SER A 201 -0.89 12.41 9.57
C SER A 201 -0.50 13.87 9.30
N ARG A 202 -0.51 14.30 8.03
CA ARG A 202 -0.23 15.67 7.56
C ARG A 202 -1.49 16.47 7.22
N GLY A 203 -2.67 15.99 7.61
CA GLY A 203 -3.91 16.76 7.54
C GLY A 203 -4.75 16.49 6.29
N TYR A 204 -4.77 15.25 5.82
CA TYR A 204 -5.57 14.80 4.68
C TYR A 204 -6.38 13.56 5.05
N VAL A 205 -7.51 13.33 4.40
CA VAL A 205 -8.24 12.06 4.49
C VAL A 205 -7.89 11.23 3.26
N VAL A 206 -7.36 10.02 3.44
CA VAL A 206 -6.96 9.13 2.34
C VAL A 206 -7.88 7.92 2.29
N VAL A 207 -8.49 7.67 1.14
CA VAL A 207 -9.45 6.60 0.91
C VAL A 207 -8.84 5.57 -0.04
N ALA A 208 -8.26 4.49 0.53
CA ALA A 208 -7.64 3.42 -0.24
C ALA A 208 -8.70 2.40 -0.68
N VAL A 209 -8.98 2.36 -1.98
CA VAL A 209 -10.02 1.50 -2.57
C VAL A 209 -9.50 0.08 -2.76
N GLU A 210 -10.28 -0.92 -2.37
CA GLU A 210 -10.05 -2.32 -2.72
C GLU A 210 -10.76 -2.66 -4.02
N HIS A 211 -10.01 -3.11 -5.03
CA HIS A 211 -10.57 -3.41 -6.34
C HIS A 211 -10.98 -4.88 -6.51
N ARG A 212 -12.21 -5.10 -7.01
CA ARG A 212 -12.84 -6.43 -7.18
C ARG A 212 -12.83 -6.87 -8.64
N ASP A 213 -11.89 -6.35 -9.41
CA ASP A 213 -11.69 -6.58 -10.84
C ASP A 213 -10.81 -7.81 -11.13
N GLY A 214 -10.44 -8.58 -10.10
CA GLY A 214 -9.53 -9.71 -10.24
C GLY A 214 -8.05 -9.31 -10.32
N SER A 215 -7.71 -8.03 -10.13
CA SER A 215 -6.31 -7.59 -10.07
C SER A 215 -5.68 -7.73 -8.68
N ALA A 216 -6.50 -7.68 -7.62
CA ALA A 216 -6.08 -7.99 -6.25
C ALA A 216 -5.86 -9.51 -6.07
N PRO A 217 -4.97 -9.94 -5.16
CA PRO A 217 -4.78 -11.37 -4.90
C PRO A 217 -6.06 -12.02 -4.37
N GLY A 218 -6.74 -11.35 -3.45
CA GLY A 218 -7.99 -11.80 -2.89
C GLY A 218 -8.69 -10.68 -2.13
N THR A 219 -10.01 -10.66 -2.24
CA THR A 219 -10.90 -9.75 -1.52
C THR A 219 -12.20 -10.49 -1.17
N GLU A 220 -13.11 -9.82 -0.49
CA GLU A 220 -14.43 -10.33 -0.18
C GLU A 220 -15.50 -9.39 -0.72
N VAL A 221 -16.62 -9.96 -1.15
CA VAL A 221 -17.82 -9.25 -1.59
C VAL A 221 -18.99 -9.79 -0.78
N ALA A 222 -19.44 -9.02 0.21
CA ALA A 222 -20.47 -9.42 1.18
C ALA A 222 -20.16 -10.82 1.80
N GLY A 223 -18.92 -11.00 2.26
CA GLY A 223 -18.43 -12.23 2.88
C GLY A 223 -18.07 -13.37 1.90
N ARG A 224 -18.28 -13.20 0.59
CA ARG A 224 -17.85 -14.19 -0.41
C ARG A 224 -16.45 -13.87 -0.93
N ALA A 225 -15.56 -14.84 -0.88
CA ALA A 225 -14.21 -14.71 -1.41
C ALA A 225 -14.21 -14.47 -2.93
N LYS A 226 -13.46 -13.47 -3.38
CA LYS A 226 -13.14 -13.20 -4.79
C LYS A 226 -11.64 -13.14 -4.96
N LEU A 227 -11.09 -14.10 -5.70
CA LEU A 227 -9.65 -14.25 -5.94
C LEU A 227 -9.24 -13.60 -7.25
N HIS A 228 -7.92 -13.47 -7.42
CA HIS A 228 -7.32 -13.17 -8.72
C HIS A 228 -7.81 -14.15 -9.81
N PHE A 229 -8.11 -13.59 -10.99
CA PHE A 229 -8.41 -14.33 -12.21
C PHE A 229 -7.74 -13.68 -13.43
N GLY A 230 -7.35 -14.53 -14.38
CA GLY A 230 -6.66 -14.14 -15.63
C GLY A 230 -7.54 -14.24 -16.88
N GLU A 231 -6.95 -13.97 -18.06
CA GLU A 231 -7.65 -13.98 -19.35
C GLU A 231 -8.31 -15.33 -19.66
N GLN A 232 -7.67 -16.43 -19.26
CA GLN A 232 -8.11 -17.81 -19.54
C GLN A 232 -9.36 -18.23 -18.73
N GLU A 233 -9.74 -17.45 -17.73
CA GLU A 233 -10.84 -17.77 -16.83
C GLU A 233 -12.12 -17.03 -17.18
N VAL A 234 -12.08 -16.15 -18.17
CA VAL A 234 -13.21 -15.32 -18.58
C VAL A 234 -13.43 -15.39 -20.09
N VAL A 235 -14.69 -15.30 -20.50
CA VAL A 235 -15.11 -15.26 -21.91
C VAL A 235 -16.10 -14.13 -22.13
N VAL A 236 -16.13 -13.61 -23.36
CA VAL A 236 -17.15 -12.66 -23.83
C VAL A 236 -17.85 -13.31 -25.01
N ASP A 237 -19.17 -13.50 -24.91
CA ASP A 237 -19.99 -14.14 -25.94
C ASP A 237 -19.45 -15.51 -26.41
N GLY A 238 -18.84 -16.27 -25.48
CA GLY A 238 -18.22 -17.57 -25.75
C GLY A 238 -16.84 -17.51 -26.42
N GLY A 239 -16.33 -16.31 -26.73
CA GLY A 239 -15.00 -16.08 -27.29
C GLY A 239 -13.93 -15.84 -26.22
N GLU A 240 -12.68 -16.17 -26.57
CA GLU A 240 -11.50 -15.88 -25.76
C GLU A 240 -11.31 -14.38 -25.56
N VAL A 241 -10.90 -13.98 -24.35
CA VAL A 241 -10.63 -12.59 -24.01
C VAL A 241 -9.15 -12.29 -24.18
N THR A 242 -8.82 -11.28 -24.97
CA THR A 242 -7.43 -10.82 -25.09
C THR A 242 -6.99 -10.10 -23.81
N ARG A 243 -5.67 -10.01 -23.59
CA ARG A 243 -5.11 -9.23 -22.48
C ARG A 243 -5.61 -7.78 -22.47
N GLU A 244 -5.67 -7.14 -23.63
CA GLU A 244 -6.12 -5.75 -23.72
C GLU A 244 -7.60 -5.59 -23.34
N GLU A 245 -8.45 -6.53 -23.74
CA GLU A 245 -9.87 -6.55 -23.37
C GLU A 245 -10.04 -6.81 -21.88
N LEU A 246 -9.29 -7.75 -21.29
CA LEU A 246 -9.30 -7.96 -19.85
C LEU A 246 -8.89 -6.67 -19.12
N LYS A 247 -7.82 -6.00 -19.55
CA LYS A 247 -7.36 -4.76 -18.90
C LYS A 247 -8.37 -3.63 -19.01
N ARG A 248 -9.06 -3.51 -20.16
CA ARG A 248 -10.16 -2.57 -20.35
C ARG A 248 -11.32 -2.88 -19.40
N ALA A 249 -11.68 -4.16 -19.29
CA ALA A 249 -12.78 -4.59 -18.42
C ALA A 249 -12.46 -4.34 -16.94
N GLN A 250 -11.23 -4.67 -16.53
CA GLN A 250 -10.71 -4.40 -15.19
C GLN A 250 -10.73 -2.91 -14.85
N LEU A 251 -10.21 -2.06 -15.73
CA LEU A 251 -10.25 -0.59 -15.54
C LEU A 251 -11.67 -0.05 -15.47
N GLY A 252 -12.61 -0.59 -16.26
CA GLY A 252 -14.02 -0.21 -16.18
C GLY A 252 -14.64 -0.54 -14.82
N MET A 253 -14.37 -1.74 -14.29
CA MET A 253 -14.81 -2.13 -12.94
C MET A 253 -14.21 -1.20 -11.87
N ARG A 254 -12.91 -0.94 -11.95
CA ARG A 254 -12.20 -0.05 -11.03
C ARG A 254 -12.77 1.38 -11.05
N GLU A 255 -13.10 1.91 -12.22
CA GLU A 255 -13.71 3.24 -12.38
C GLU A 255 -15.11 3.28 -11.75
N GLY A 256 -15.92 2.23 -11.96
CA GLY A 256 -17.23 2.08 -11.31
C GLY A 256 -17.13 2.02 -9.78
N GLU A 257 -16.11 1.36 -9.24
CA GLU A 257 -15.84 1.35 -7.80
C GLU A 257 -15.47 2.74 -7.27
N VAL A 258 -14.62 3.49 -7.98
CA VAL A 258 -14.26 4.87 -7.60
C VAL A 258 -15.48 5.79 -7.64
N GLU A 259 -16.35 5.68 -8.65
CA GLU A 259 -17.60 6.46 -8.72
C GLU A 259 -18.51 6.20 -7.51
N GLU A 260 -18.65 4.94 -7.12
CA GLU A 260 -19.43 4.56 -5.94
C GLU A 260 -18.79 5.03 -4.63
N VAL A 261 -17.46 4.98 -4.51
CA VAL A 261 -16.73 5.55 -3.37
C VAL A 261 -17.00 7.04 -3.26
N VAL A 262 -16.94 7.80 -4.36
CA VAL A 262 -17.30 9.23 -4.39
C VAL A 262 -18.74 9.43 -3.91
N ARG A 263 -19.68 8.60 -4.36
CA ARG A 263 -21.09 8.67 -3.94
C ARG A 263 -21.24 8.41 -2.43
N VAL A 264 -20.53 7.43 -1.89
CA VAL A 264 -20.55 7.11 -0.45
C VAL A 264 -19.96 8.26 0.37
N LEU A 265 -18.80 8.79 -0.01
CA LEU A 265 -18.16 9.91 0.68
C LEU A 265 -19.06 11.15 0.73
N ARG A 266 -19.79 11.45 -0.35
CA ARG A 266 -20.79 12.52 -0.34
C ARG A 266 -21.94 12.27 0.61
N ARG A 267 -22.47 11.04 0.67
CA ARG A 267 -23.51 10.69 1.63
C ARG A 267 -23.02 10.91 3.07
N ILE A 268 -21.78 10.52 3.36
CA ILE A 268 -21.13 10.73 4.66
C ILE A 268 -21.02 12.24 4.95
N ASP A 269 -20.49 13.04 4.03
CA ASP A 269 -20.35 14.50 4.22
C ASP A 269 -21.71 15.21 4.34
N GLU A 270 -22.75 14.74 3.65
CA GLU A 270 -24.11 15.27 3.79
C GLU A 270 -24.81 14.83 5.09
N GLY A 271 -24.22 13.90 5.84
CA GLY A 271 -24.82 13.30 7.04
C GLY A 271 -25.97 12.34 6.74
N ARG A 272 -26.05 11.81 5.51
CA ARG A 272 -26.99 10.77 5.14
C ARG A 272 -26.53 9.43 5.70
N GLU A 273 -27.49 8.57 6.02
CA GLU A 273 -27.21 7.21 6.50
C GLU A 273 -26.43 6.41 5.46
N VAL A 274 -25.44 5.64 5.92
CA VAL A 274 -24.61 4.72 5.13
C VAL A 274 -24.56 3.40 5.88
N ASP A 275 -24.88 2.31 5.20
CA ASP A 275 -24.78 0.96 5.78
C ASP A 275 -23.31 0.56 5.87
N VAL A 276 -22.78 0.62 7.09
CA VAL A 276 -21.40 0.26 7.44
C VAL A 276 -21.32 -1.10 8.16
N GLY A 277 -22.43 -1.85 8.22
CA GLY A 277 -22.56 -3.05 9.04
C GLY A 277 -21.64 -4.21 8.62
N LEU A 278 -21.30 -4.29 7.33
CA LEU A 278 -20.57 -5.44 6.76
C LEU A 278 -19.15 -5.66 7.33
N ARG A 279 -18.52 -4.61 7.86
CA ARG A 279 -17.19 -4.71 8.50
C ARG A 279 -17.21 -4.50 10.01
N GLY A 280 -18.33 -4.04 10.57
CA GLY A 280 -18.45 -3.74 11.99
C GLY A 280 -17.58 -2.56 12.45
N GLU A 281 -17.17 -1.70 11.52
CA GLU A 281 -16.38 -0.48 11.75
C GLU A 281 -17.16 0.74 11.20
N GLY A 282 -16.67 1.95 11.46
CA GLY A 282 -17.26 3.17 10.93
C GLY A 282 -18.50 3.66 11.67
N LYS A 283 -18.73 3.22 12.91
CA LYS A 283 -19.92 3.65 13.70
C LYS A 283 -19.99 5.18 13.88
N GLY A 284 -18.83 5.85 13.92
CA GLY A 284 -18.72 7.30 14.05
C GLY A 284 -18.86 8.10 12.75
N VAL A 285 -19.04 7.47 11.57
CA VAL A 285 -19.07 8.21 10.28
C VAL A 285 -20.24 9.20 10.19
N LYS A 286 -21.31 9.00 10.95
CA LYS A 286 -22.42 9.97 11.03
C LYS A 286 -21.97 11.34 11.54
N GLU A 287 -20.93 11.39 12.37
CA GLU A 287 -20.34 12.61 12.92
C GLU A 287 -19.39 13.32 11.94
N TRP A 288 -19.22 12.76 10.75
CA TRP A 288 -18.37 13.31 9.68
C TRP A 288 -19.13 14.26 8.75
N LYS A 289 -20.41 14.52 9.06
CA LYS A 289 -21.22 15.52 8.35
C LYS A 289 -20.48 16.86 8.29
N ASP A 290 -20.37 17.39 7.07
CA ASP A 290 -19.78 18.67 6.73
C ASP A 290 -18.29 18.80 7.07
N ARG A 291 -17.54 17.70 6.97
CA ARG A 291 -16.12 17.64 7.38
C ARG A 291 -15.17 17.15 6.30
N LEU A 292 -15.67 16.71 5.15
CA LEU A 292 -14.87 16.19 4.04
C LEU A 292 -15.03 17.06 2.80
N ASP A 293 -13.93 17.53 2.22
CA ASP A 293 -13.96 18.27 0.95
C ASP A 293 -14.13 17.30 -0.24
N VAL A 294 -15.34 16.77 -0.38
CA VAL A 294 -15.74 15.83 -1.44
C VAL A 294 -16.03 16.52 -2.78
N GLY A 295 -15.99 17.86 -2.82
CA GLY A 295 -16.20 18.66 -4.03
C GLY A 295 -14.91 18.96 -4.80
N SER A 296 -13.75 18.75 -4.17
CA SER A 296 -12.44 19.09 -4.73
C SER A 296 -11.38 18.05 -4.36
N MET A 297 -11.67 16.77 -4.63
CA MET A 297 -10.81 15.65 -4.25
C MET A 297 -9.56 15.53 -5.14
N THR A 298 -8.60 14.74 -4.69
CA THR A 298 -7.43 14.30 -5.48
C THR A 298 -7.53 12.80 -5.74
N ILE A 299 -7.21 12.34 -6.94
CA ILE A 299 -7.06 10.91 -7.23
C ILE A 299 -5.57 10.55 -7.27
N ALA A 300 -5.18 9.53 -6.52
CA ALA A 300 -3.83 9.00 -6.49
C ALA A 300 -3.83 7.53 -6.87
N GLY A 301 -2.73 7.05 -7.45
CA GLY A 301 -2.60 5.63 -7.68
C GLY A 301 -1.19 5.22 -8.06
N HIS A 302 -0.90 3.94 -7.86
CA HIS A 302 0.39 3.34 -8.19
C HIS A 302 0.23 2.24 -9.23
N SER A 303 1.14 2.15 -10.21
CA SER A 303 1.17 1.06 -11.20
C SER A 303 -0.16 0.95 -11.95
N TYR A 304 -0.90 -0.13 -11.76
CA TYR A 304 -2.23 -0.27 -12.34
C TYR A 304 -3.22 0.80 -11.82
N GLY A 305 -3.12 1.18 -10.55
CA GLY A 305 -3.92 2.25 -9.99
C GLY A 305 -3.56 3.63 -10.53
N ALA A 306 -2.33 3.84 -10.98
CA ALA A 306 -1.93 5.06 -11.68
C ALA A 306 -2.61 5.16 -13.06
N THR A 307 -2.73 4.05 -13.79
CA THR A 307 -3.50 3.99 -15.04
C THR A 307 -4.99 4.27 -14.79
N LEU A 308 -5.57 3.72 -13.73
CA LEU A 308 -6.95 4.05 -13.33
C LEU A 308 -7.09 5.54 -13.01
N ALA A 309 -6.19 6.10 -12.20
CA ALA A 309 -6.23 7.50 -11.82
C ALA A 309 -6.28 8.39 -13.08
N LEU A 310 -5.40 8.15 -14.04
CA LEU A 310 -5.42 8.85 -15.34
C LEU A 310 -6.74 8.65 -16.11
N GLN A 311 -7.32 7.44 -16.10
CA GLN A 311 -8.61 7.17 -16.75
C GLN A 311 -9.75 8.00 -16.15
N THR A 312 -9.83 8.09 -14.82
CA THR A 312 -10.88 8.86 -14.13
C THR A 312 -10.83 10.36 -14.47
N LEU A 313 -9.68 10.87 -14.90
CA LEU A 313 -9.49 12.28 -15.26
C LEU A 313 -10.06 12.67 -16.63
N LYS A 314 -10.41 11.70 -17.48
CA LYS A 314 -10.92 11.96 -18.84
C LYS A 314 -12.10 12.94 -18.88
N ASN A 315 -12.96 12.87 -17.85
CA ASN A 315 -14.14 13.72 -17.68
C ASN A 315 -14.13 14.45 -16.32
N ALA A 316 -12.95 14.60 -15.69
CA ALA A 316 -12.81 15.32 -14.43
C ALA A 316 -12.30 16.76 -14.68
N PRO A 317 -12.74 17.75 -13.87
CA PRO A 317 -13.68 17.61 -12.77
C PRO A 317 -15.14 17.54 -13.25
N SER A 318 -15.93 16.68 -12.62
CA SER A 318 -17.39 16.61 -12.85
C SER A 318 -18.14 16.26 -11.57
N LYS A 319 -19.48 16.33 -11.62
CA LYS A 319 -20.30 15.82 -10.51
C LYS A 319 -20.06 14.33 -10.29
N ARG A 320 -19.75 13.50 -11.29
CA ARG A 320 -19.48 12.07 -11.02
C ARG A 320 -18.06 11.83 -10.51
N MET A 321 -17.09 12.55 -11.06
CA MET A 321 -15.68 12.46 -10.72
C MET A 321 -15.14 13.85 -10.32
N PRO A 322 -15.33 14.30 -9.07
CA PRO A 322 -14.97 15.64 -8.60
C PRO A 322 -13.47 15.76 -8.30
N PHE A 323 -12.63 15.14 -9.10
CA PHE A 323 -11.18 15.19 -8.94
C PHE A 323 -10.64 16.47 -9.58
N LYS A 324 -9.95 17.28 -8.77
CA LYS A 324 -9.29 18.54 -9.19
C LYS A 324 -7.76 18.48 -9.15
N GLY A 325 -7.21 17.30 -8.91
CA GLY A 325 -5.78 17.05 -8.98
C GLY A 325 -5.50 15.56 -9.00
N ALA A 326 -4.29 15.19 -9.43
CA ALA A 326 -3.88 13.79 -9.48
C ALA A 326 -2.42 13.54 -9.12
N ILE A 327 -2.16 12.41 -8.46
CA ILE A 327 -0.82 11.92 -8.12
C ILE A 327 -0.63 10.54 -8.75
N ILE A 328 0.26 10.46 -9.73
CA ILE A 328 0.42 9.30 -10.61
C ILE A 328 1.79 8.69 -10.36
N MET A 329 1.84 7.54 -9.69
CA MET A 329 3.10 6.90 -9.28
C MET A 329 3.37 5.67 -10.14
N ASP A 330 4.48 5.67 -10.88
CA ASP A 330 4.89 4.63 -11.82
C ASP A 330 3.72 4.10 -12.69
N PRO A 331 3.17 4.89 -13.63
CA PRO A 331 2.15 4.42 -14.58
C PRO A 331 2.46 3.02 -15.11
N GLY A 332 1.45 2.13 -15.09
CA GLY A 332 1.66 0.72 -15.38
C GLY A 332 2.01 0.43 -16.84
N LYS A 333 3.18 -0.21 -17.05
CA LYS A 333 3.69 -0.58 -18.38
C LYS A 333 2.86 -1.64 -19.12
N ASN A 334 1.99 -2.37 -18.40
CA ASN A 334 1.13 -3.44 -18.94
C ASN A 334 -0.32 -3.31 -18.44
N SER A 335 -0.72 -2.09 -18.10
CA SER A 335 -2.00 -1.80 -17.43
C SER A 335 -3.09 -1.27 -18.36
N GLY A 336 -2.82 -1.22 -19.66
CA GLY A 336 -3.68 -0.56 -20.65
C GLY A 336 -3.12 0.78 -21.08
N ARG A 337 -3.81 1.44 -22.02
CA ARG A 337 -3.40 2.75 -22.56
C ARG A 337 -3.59 3.85 -21.51
N LEU A 338 -2.67 4.81 -21.48
CA LEU A 338 -2.80 5.99 -20.62
C LEU A 338 -3.72 7.02 -21.29
N ASN A 339 -4.68 7.55 -20.53
CA ASN A 339 -5.48 8.70 -20.96
C ASN A 339 -4.60 9.97 -20.91
N ASP A 340 -4.56 10.73 -21.99
CA ASP A 340 -3.81 11.99 -22.10
C ASP A 340 -4.72 13.23 -22.14
N LYS A 341 -6.05 13.05 -22.04
CA LYS A 341 -7.03 14.12 -21.92
C LYS A 341 -7.23 14.46 -20.45
N ILE A 342 -6.41 15.38 -19.93
CA ILE A 342 -6.37 15.75 -18.52
C ILE A 342 -6.39 17.27 -18.41
N ALA A 343 -7.36 17.80 -17.67
CA ALA A 343 -7.58 19.24 -17.49
C ALA A 343 -7.31 19.73 -16.07
N VAL A 344 -6.69 18.91 -15.22
CA VAL A 344 -6.43 19.20 -13.80
C VAL A 344 -4.93 19.10 -13.50
N PRO A 345 -4.45 19.78 -12.43
CA PRO A 345 -3.06 19.65 -12.02
C PRO A 345 -2.66 18.19 -11.79
N THR A 346 -1.48 17.79 -12.28
CA THR A 346 -1.04 16.38 -12.24
C THR A 346 0.42 16.26 -11.84
N LEU A 347 0.69 15.57 -10.74
CA LEU A 347 2.04 15.15 -10.34
C LEU A 347 2.28 13.73 -10.82
N ILE A 348 3.32 13.52 -11.63
CA ILE A 348 3.75 12.20 -12.08
C ILE A 348 5.12 11.89 -11.49
N ILE A 349 5.22 10.75 -10.82
CA ILE A 349 6.45 10.28 -10.18
C ILE A 349 6.82 8.93 -10.77
N HIS A 350 8.04 8.81 -11.27
CA HIS A 350 8.66 7.53 -11.56
C HIS A 350 9.64 7.11 -10.47
N SER A 351 9.77 5.82 -10.23
CA SER A 351 10.95 5.24 -9.61
C SER A 351 12.11 5.17 -10.61
N GLN A 352 13.34 5.17 -10.10
CA GLN A 352 14.54 5.03 -10.94
C GLN A 352 14.47 3.79 -11.82
N SER A 353 14.05 2.65 -11.25
CA SER A 353 13.89 1.39 -11.99
C SER A 353 12.90 1.51 -13.15
N TRP A 354 11.86 2.33 -13.00
CA TRP A 354 10.82 2.53 -14.01
C TRP A 354 11.33 3.38 -15.17
N SER A 355 12.03 4.47 -14.86
CA SER A 355 12.64 5.35 -15.86
C SER A 355 13.81 4.68 -16.60
N LYS A 356 14.67 3.94 -15.90
CA LYS A 356 15.83 3.25 -16.50
C LYS A 356 15.44 2.11 -17.45
N LYS A 357 14.36 1.40 -17.15
CA LYS A 357 13.95 0.22 -17.93
C LYS A 357 13.29 0.65 -19.25
N LYS A 358 14.04 0.52 -20.35
CA LYS A 358 13.50 0.62 -21.71
C LYS A 358 12.42 -0.44 -21.94
N SER A 359 11.21 0.00 -22.24
CA SER A 359 10.06 -0.87 -22.50
C SER A 359 9.18 -0.26 -23.57
N VAL A 360 8.84 -1.08 -24.58
CA VAL A 360 7.86 -0.70 -25.62
C VAL A 360 6.47 -0.73 -24.99
N PHE A 361 5.74 0.36 -25.17
CA PHE A 361 4.40 0.63 -24.66
C PHE A 361 3.56 1.16 -25.81
N PHE A 362 2.70 0.30 -26.38
CA PHE A 362 1.89 0.61 -27.57
C PHE A 362 2.71 1.21 -28.73
N GLY A 363 3.86 0.59 -29.03
CA GLY A 363 4.75 0.98 -30.12
C GLY A 363 5.74 2.10 -29.78
N ARG A 364 5.76 2.59 -28.53
CA ARG A 364 6.60 3.75 -28.13
C ARG A 364 7.33 3.50 -26.81
N PRO A 365 8.45 4.16 -26.51
CA PRO A 365 9.08 4.05 -25.19
C PRO A 365 8.15 4.59 -24.09
N HIS A 366 7.91 3.80 -23.04
CA HIS A 366 7.01 4.19 -21.95
C HIS A 366 7.35 5.55 -21.34
N PHE A 367 8.63 5.83 -21.10
CA PHE A 367 9.08 7.09 -20.52
C PHE A 367 8.66 8.31 -21.36
N GLU A 368 8.83 8.23 -22.68
CA GLU A 368 8.43 9.30 -23.61
C GLU A 368 6.92 9.51 -23.63
N VAL A 369 6.13 8.42 -23.56
CA VAL A 369 4.67 8.52 -23.49
C VAL A 369 4.22 9.26 -22.23
N VAL A 370 4.86 8.99 -21.09
CA VAL A 370 4.55 9.66 -19.82
C VAL A 370 5.00 11.11 -19.83
N LYS A 371 6.20 11.40 -20.37
CA LYS A 371 6.71 12.76 -20.52
C LYS A 371 5.79 13.61 -21.40
N GLU A 372 5.42 13.11 -22.57
CA GLU A 372 4.51 13.80 -23.48
C GLU A 372 3.13 14.01 -22.88
N LEU A 373 2.65 13.08 -22.05
CA LEU A 373 1.41 13.26 -21.31
C LEU A 373 1.51 14.49 -20.39
N ALA A 374 2.57 14.61 -19.59
CA ALA A 374 2.78 15.79 -18.73
C ALA A 374 2.91 17.09 -19.55
N GLU A 375 3.63 17.07 -20.66
CA GLU A 375 3.75 18.22 -21.56
C GLU A 375 2.41 18.61 -22.20
N LYS A 376 1.56 17.64 -22.55
CA LYS A 376 0.20 17.89 -23.05
C LYS A 376 -0.69 18.55 -22.00
N VAL A 377 -0.57 18.15 -20.73
CA VAL A 377 -1.30 18.81 -19.62
C VAL A 377 -0.87 20.28 -19.48
N LEU A 378 0.42 20.57 -19.57
CA LEU A 378 0.93 21.95 -19.59
C LEU A 378 0.41 22.75 -20.78
N LYS A 379 0.50 22.20 -22.00
CA LYS A 379 0.00 22.83 -23.23
C LYS A 379 -1.51 23.06 -23.20
N GLY A 380 -2.25 22.22 -22.48
CA GLY A 380 -3.69 22.35 -22.25
C GLY A 380 -4.09 23.40 -21.22
N GLY A 381 -3.13 24.14 -20.63
CA GLY A 381 -3.37 25.23 -19.68
C GLY A 381 -3.42 24.80 -18.21
N SER A 382 -3.20 23.51 -17.91
CA SER A 382 -3.10 23.00 -16.54
C SER A 382 -1.64 22.90 -16.09
N GLN A 383 -1.39 22.58 -14.82
CA GLN A 383 -0.03 22.36 -14.31
C GLN A 383 0.32 20.87 -14.29
N ALA A 384 1.54 20.53 -14.68
CA ALA A 384 2.02 19.17 -14.55
C ALA A 384 3.51 19.11 -14.21
N TRP A 385 3.85 18.09 -13.42
CA TRP A 385 5.22 17.75 -13.07
C TRP A 385 5.47 16.31 -13.47
N PHE A 386 6.64 16.04 -14.02
CA PHE A 386 7.12 14.68 -14.22
C PHE A 386 8.51 14.53 -13.63
N LEU A 387 8.62 13.69 -12.60
CA LEU A 387 9.80 13.53 -11.76
C LEU A 387 10.26 12.07 -11.77
N THR A 388 11.56 11.84 -11.68
CA THR A 388 12.12 10.52 -11.32
C THR A 388 12.72 10.59 -9.92
N SER A 389 12.26 9.72 -9.02
CA SER A 389 12.87 9.47 -7.72
C SER A 389 14.08 8.55 -7.89
N LEU A 390 15.27 9.07 -7.61
CA LEU A 390 16.54 8.37 -7.74
C LEU A 390 16.67 7.25 -6.70
N GLU A 391 17.46 6.23 -7.05
CA GLU A 391 17.75 5.06 -6.18
C GLU A 391 16.55 4.20 -5.72
N THR A 392 15.34 4.53 -6.18
CA THR A 392 14.11 3.78 -5.86
C THR A 392 13.78 2.73 -6.92
N SER A 393 13.02 1.71 -6.51
CA SER A 393 12.43 0.71 -7.37
C SER A 393 10.91 0.81 -7.37
N HIS A 394 10.25 0.09 -8.28
CA HIS A 394 8.79 0.11 -8.39
C HIS A 394 8.02 -0.12 -7.07
N PRO A 395 8.40 -1.08 -6.21
CA PRO A 395 7.72 -1.25 -4.93
C PRO A 395 8.13 -0.23 -3.85
N SER A 396 9.06 0.71 -4.09
CA SER A 396 9.53 1.65 -3.07
C SER A 396 8.43 2.52 -2.44
N VAL A 397 7.30 2.71 -3.14
CA VAL A 397 6.16 3.49 -2.63
C VAL A 397 5.14 2.65 -1.85
N CYS A 398 5.27 1.32 -1.85
CA CYS A 398 4.38 0.43 -1.08
C CYS A 398 5.04 -0.01 0.23
N ASP A 399 4.27 -0.71 1.08
CA ASP A 399 4.73 -1.15 2.39
C ASP A 399 5.75 -2.30 2.32
N ALA A 400 5.84 -3.00 1.18
CA ALA A 400 6.61 -4.24 1.08
C ALA A 400 8.10 -4.07 1.44
N PRO A 401 8.83 -3.04 0.95
CA PRO A 401 10.24 -2.82 1.32
C PRO A 401 10.46 -2.50 2.80
N LEU A 402 9.46 -1.96 3.49
CA LEU A 402 9.53 -1.65 4.92
C LEU A 402 9.32 -2.90 5.80
N ILE A 403 8.57 -3.87 5.29
CA ILE A 403 8.27 -5.13 5.96
C ILE A 403 9.42 -6.11 5.74
N GLU A 404 9.90 -6.23 4.51
CA GLU A 404 11.01 -7.10 4.14
C GLU A 404 12.04 -6.29 3.32
N PRO A 405 13.00 -5.63 3.99
CA PRO A 405 14.01 -4.83 3.32
C PRO A 405 15.14 -5.65 2.65
N LEU A 406 15.36 -6.91 3.03
CA LEU A 406 16.51 -7.72 2.58
C LEU A 406 16.23 -8.46 1.26
N LEU A 407 15.11 -9.17 1.20
CA LEU A 407 14.55 -9.83 0.01
C LEU A 407 14.29 -8.82 -1.11
N LEU A 408 13.81 -7.61 -0.77
CA LEU A 408 13.52 -6.59 -1.80
C LEU A 408 14.75 -5.81 -2.26
N LYS A 409 15.75 -5.55 -1.40
CA LYS A 409 17.03 -5.00 -1.88
C LYS A 409 17.72 -5.95 -2.86
N TRP A 410 17.70 -7.26 -2.59
CA TRP A 410 18.29 -8.27 -3.47
C TRP A 410 17.56 -8.43 -4.81
N THR A 411 16.22 -8.35 -4.82
CA THR A 411 15.40 -8.58 -6.03
C THR A 411 15.12 -7.34 -6.86
N THR A 412 15.14 -6.14 -6.28
CA THR A 412 14.65 -4.92 -6.95
C THR A 412 15.75 -3.92 -7.33
N GLY A 413 16.95 -4.07 -6.78
CA GLY A 413 18.09 -3.20 -7.06
C GLY A 413 17.96 -1.77 -6.52
N ALA A 414 17.02 -1.51 -5.61
CA ALA A 414 16.94 -0.24 -4.89
C ALA A 414 18.10 -0.11 -3.89
N THR A 415 18.77 1.04 -3.90
CA THR A 415 19.93 1.32 -3.01
C THR A 415 19.59 2.30 -1.90
N ILE A 416 18.51 3.05 -2.03
CA ILE A 416 18.05 3.99 -1.00
C ILE A 416 17.63 3.26 0.27
N ASP A 417 17.74 3.94 1.42
CA ASP A 417 17.08 3.48 2.64
C ASP A 417 15.57 3.37 2.41
N VAL A 418 14.96 2.29 2.89
CA VAL A 418 13.55 1.99 2.60
C VAL A 418 12.59 2.99 3.25
N GLY A 419 12.95 3.52 4.42
CA GLY A 419 12.20 4.60 5.07
C GLY A 419 12.34 5.90 4.28
N GLU A 420 13.57 6.28 3.96
CA GLU A 420 13.82 7.49 3.16
C GLU A 420 13.11 7.45 1.81
N GLY A 421 13.11 6.29 1.13
CA GLY A 421 12.43 6.09 -0.14
C GLY A 421 10.95 6.48 -0.07
N ILE A 422 10.19 5.90 0.87
CA ILE A 422 8.76 6.21 1.00
C ILE A 422 8.53 7.67 1.43
N PHE A 423 9.40 8.23 2.29
CA PHE A 423 9.29 9.61 2.74
C PHE A 423 9.44 10.60 1.59
N GLN A 424 10.33 10.35 0.63
CA GLN A 424 10.46 11.17 -0.56
C GLN A 424 9.14 11.21 -1.36
N TYR A 425 8.47 10.07 -1.57
CA TYR A 425 7.15 10.03 -2.22
C TYR A 425 6.09 10.81 -1.44
N VAL A 426 6.07 10.67 -0.10
CA VAL A 426 5.12 11.38 0.76
C VAL A 426 5.35 12.88 0.69
N ASP A 427 6.59 13.35 0.81
CA ASP A 427 6.91 14.77 0.90
C ASP A 427 6.52 15.52 -0.38
N VAL A 428 6.91 15.01 -1.56
CA VAL A 428 6.50 15.62 -2.83
C VAL A 428 4.99 15.54 -3.06
N SER A 429 4.34 14.45 -2.63
CA SER A 429 2.88 14.30 -2.71
C SER A 429 2.18 15.36 -1.88
N VAL A 430 2.64 15.60 -0.64
CA VAL A 430 2.07 16.60 0.26
C VAL A 430 2.33 18.01 -0.24
N SER A 431 3.50 18.28 -0.81
CA SER A 431 3.78 19.56 -1.48
C SER A 431 2.84 19.81 -2.65
N PHE A 432 2.51 18.79 -3.45
CA PHE A 432 1.51 18.90 -4.51
C PHE A 432 0.09 19.10 -3.97
N LEU A 433 -0.30 18.38 -2.92
CA LEU A 433 -1.59 18.56 -2.28
C LEU A 433 -1.74 19.98 -1.69
N LYS A 434 -0.67 20.54 -1.09
CA LYS A 434 -0.64 21.94 -0.66
C LYS A 434 -0.79 22.90 -1.83
N TYR A 435 -0.09 22.64 -2.94
CA TYR A 435 -0.23 23.41 -4.19
C TYR A 435 -1.69 23.41 -4.67
N GLN A 436 -2.38 22.27 -4.68
CA GLN A 436 -3.76 22.17 -5.15
C GLN A 436 -4.73 23.09 -4.37
N HIS A 437 -4.46 23.33 -3.08
CA HIS A 437 -5.27 24.24 -2.26
C HIS A 437 -4.81 25.69 -2.26
N LYS A 438 -3.49 25.93 -2.32
CA LYS A 438 -2.91 27.28 -2.19
C LYS A 438 -2.61 27.95 -3.54
N GLY A 439 -2.52 27.19 -4.62
CA GLY A 439 -2.14 27.65 -5.95
C GLY A 439 -0.66 28.00 -6.11
N THR A 440 0.17 27.81 -5.09
CA THR A 440 1.61 28.15 -5.12
C THR A 440 2.46 26.90 -4.94
N ALA A 441 3.35 26.65 -5.90
CA ALA A 441 4.31 25.56 -5.83
C ALA A 441 5.46 25.94 -4.91
N SER A 442 5.90 25.00 -4.06
CA SER A 442 7.03 25.17 -3.15
C SER A 442 8.07 24.06 -3.35
N ASP A 443 9.26 24.26 -2.78
CA ASP A 443 10.30 23.25 -2.68
C ASP A 443 10.61 22.64 -4.06
N LEU A 444 10.62 21.31 -4.17
CA LEU A 444 10.88 20.59 -5.41
C LEU A 444 9.95 21.02 -6.57
N LEU A 445 8.68 21.32 -6.29
CA LEU A 445 7.70 21.67 -7.33
C LEU A 445 7.90 23.08 -7.90
N SER A 446 8.69 23.93 -7.22
CA SER A 446 9.04 25.26 -7.69
C SER A 446 10.26 25.28 -8.62
N MET A 447 10.99 24.16 -8.71
CA MET A 447 12.22 24.06 -9.50
C MET A 447 11.91 23.84 -10.99
N PRO A 448 12.72 24.39 -11.91
CA PRO A 448 12.62 24.13 -13.34
C PRO A 448 13.02 22.68 -13.66
N ALA A 449 12.66 22.21 -14.86
CA ALA A 449 13.17 20.93 -15.37
C ALA A 449 14.69 20.98 -15.51
N ASP A 450 15.38 19.96 -15.01
CA ASP A 450 16.85 19.85 -15.01
C ASP A 450 17.36 18.72 -15.90
N THR A 451 16.47 17.91 -16.47
CA THR A 451 16.75 16.81 -17.39
C THR A 451 15.73 16.80 -18.53
N THR A 452 16.14 16.40 -19.74
CA THR A 452 15.21 16.19 -20.87
C THR A 452 14.91 14.72 -21.10
N ALA A 453 15.79 13.83 -20.66
CA ALA A 453 15.62 12.39 -20.64
C ALA A 453 16.24 11.82 -19.37
N TYR A 454 15.81 10.62 -18.97
CA TYR A 454 16.36 9.95 -17.79
C TYR A 454 17.89 9.81 -17.88
N GLY A 455 18.60 10.25 -16.85
CA GLY A 455 20.07 10.24 -16.78
C GLY A 455 20.78 11.20 -17.75
N GLN A 456 20.07 12.13 -18.40
CA GLN A 456 20.62 13.14 -19.29
C GLN A 456 20.35 14.54 -18.72
N ALA A 457 21.23 14.96 -17.80
CA ALA A 457 21.18 16.28 -17.20
C ALA A 457 21.37 17.39 -18.25
N LEU A 458 20.56 18.44 -18.13
CA LEU A 458 20.77 19.68 -18.86
C LEU A 458 22.06 20.34 -18.36
N THR A 459 22.88 20.79 -19.30
CA THR A 459 24.19 21.39 -19.00
C THR A 459 24.05 22.54 -18.00
N GLY A 460 24.75 22.45 -16.87
CA GLY A 460 24.76 23.47 -15.83
C GLY A 460 23.54 23.49 -14.88
N MET A 461 22.53 22.66 -15.10
CA MET A 461 21.31 22.63 -14.27
C MET A 461 21.45 21.76 -13.02
N ARG A 462 22.41 20.82 -13.00
CA ARG A 462 22.73 19.99 -11.83
C ARG A 462 24.15 20.27 -11.37
N THR A 463 24.29 20.70 -10.12
CA THR A 463 25.56 21.14 -9.52
C THR A 463 26.06 20.21 -8.42
N GLY A 464 25.24 19.27 -7.98
CA GLY A 464 25.41 18.45 -6.78
C GLY A 464 25.19 19.21 -5.47
N LYS A 465 24.82 20.50 -5.52
CA LYS A 465 24.73 21.37 -4.34
C LYS A 465 23.31 21.52 -3.81
N LEU A 466 22.30 21.37 -4.67
CA LEU A 466 20.90 21.51 -4.26
C LEU A 466 20.44 20.21 -3.58
N PRO A 467 19.82 20.27 -2.38
CA PRO A 467 19.45 19.07 -1.63
C PRO A 467 18.59 18.07 -2.41
N TYR A 468 17.72 18.56 -3.28
CA TYR A 468 16.84 17.70 -4.07
C TYR A 468 17.58 16.86 -5.12
N GLU A 469 18.74 17.33 -5.63
CA GLU A 469 19.50 16.65 -6.68
C GLU A 469 20.00 15.27 -6.22
N LYS A 470 20.06 15.02 -4.91
CA LYS A 470 20.34 13.71 -4.35
C LYS A 470 19.24 12.69 -4.68
N TYR A 471 17.98 13.13 -4.68
CA TYR A 471 16.82 12.23 -4.69
C TYR A 471 15.95 12.35 -5.94
N TRP A 472 16.12 13.39 -6.75
CA TRP A 472 15.18 13.70 -7.82
C TRP A 472 15.86 14.12 -9.13
N GLU A 473 15.23 13.75 -10.25
CA GLU A 473 15.36 14.37 -11.58
C GLU A 473 14.00 14.96 -11.98
N ILE A 474 14.01 16.14 -12.59
CA ILE A 474 12.83 16.90 -12.99
C ILE A 474 12.79 16.97 -14.52
N HIS A 475 11.87 16.21 -15.12
CA HIS A 475 11.77 16.06 -16.58
C HIS A 475 10.78 17.04 -17.19
N VAL A 476 9.72 17.38 -16.46
CA VAL A 476 8.70 18.36 -16.84
C VAL A 476 8.34 19.16 -15.59
N SER A 477 8.32 20.49 -15.73
CA SER A 477 7.93 21.41 -14.67
C SER A 477 7.26 22.64 -15.29
N PRO A 478 6.22 23.22 -14.66
CA PRO A 478 5.64 24.48 -15.12
C PRO A 478 6.60 25.67 -14.95
N ALA A 479 7.64 25.54 -14.11
CA ALA A 479 8.64 26.59 -13.91
C ALA A 479 9.58 26.76 -15.12
N THR A 480 9.65 25.77 -16.02
CA THR A 480 10.58 25.76 -17.17
C THR A 480 10.24 26.82 -18.24
N SER A 481 9.00 27.32 -18.28
CA SER A 481 8.51 28.21 -19.35
C SER A 481 8.27 29.67 -18.91
N LYS A 482 9.03 30.17 -17.92
CA LYS A 482 9.08 31.62 -17.61
C LYS A 482 10.32 32.32 -18.20
N GLY A 483 10.90 31.74 -19.25
CA GLY A 483 12.04 32.29 -19.99
C GLY A 483 11.62 32.88 -21.33
#